data_AF-A0A5D3KJB2-F1
#
_entry.id   AF-A0A5D3KJB2-F1
#
_cell.length_a   1.000
_cell.length_b   1.000
_cell.length_c   1.000
_cell.angle_alpha   90.00
_cell.angle_beta   90.00
_cell.angle_gamma   90.00
#
_symmetry.space_group_name_H-M   'P 1'
#
loop_
_entity.id
_entity.type
_entity.pdbx_description
1 polymer ?
#
loop_
_entity_poly.entity_id
_entity_poly.type
_entity_poly.pdbx_seq_one_letter_code
_entity_poly.pdbx_strand_id
1 'polypeptide(L)'
;MESIAWMAWTLPTAIFFVALACTLATMTWLASVYPEAERVGVLSIPTTRGDRLFISLILAAVIHLVWIGLVGTNPIASLPIGEEGIEISSLWLASGISLATAVLIFRTV
;
A
#
# COMPACT_ATOMS: atom_id res chain seq x y z
N MET A 1 14.00 23.47 16.11
CA MET A 1 13.09 22.42 15.57
C MET A 1 13.72 21.79 14.33
N GLU A 2 14.94 21.24 14.45
CA GLU A 2 15.66 20.61 13.32
C GLU A 2 15.99 19.13 13.55
N SER A 3 15.38 18.49 14.57
CA SER A 3 15.72 17.12 14.96
C SER A 3 15.06 16.02 14.11
N ILE A 4 14.12 16.38 13.22
CA ILE A 4 13.39 15.43 12.36
C ILE A 4 13.97 15.31 10.95
N ALA A 5 15.01 16.08 10.59
CA ALA A 5 15.56 16.09 9.22
C ALA A 5 16.18 14.77 8.73
N TRP A 6 16.32 13.75 9.59
CA TRP A 6 16.84 12.42 9.23
C TRP A 6 15.96 11.68 8.22
N MET A 7 14.66 11.96 8.23
CA MET A 7 13.72 11.54 7.19
C MET A 7 13.17 12.81 6.54
N ALA A 8 13.02 12.81 5.21
CA ALA A 8 12.30 13.86 4.52
C ALA A 8 10.80 13.76 4.85
N TRP A 9 10.43 14.25 6.03
CA TRP A 9 9.07 14.24 6.53
C TRP A 9 8.23 15.22 5.73
N THR A 10 7.45 14.67 4.82
CA THR A 10 6.37 15.37 4.13
C THR A 10 5.04 14.87 4.67
N LEU A 11 3.97 15.65 4.44
CA LEU A 11 2.63 15.24 4.83
C LEU A 11 2.25 13.86 4.23
N PRO A 12 2.51 13.55 2.94
CA PRO A 12 2.27 12.22 2.39
C PRO A 12 3.05 11.11 3.10
N THR A 13 4.35 11.31 3.38
CA THR A 13 5.18 10.31 4.07
C THR A 13 4.66 10.06 5.50
N ALA A 14 4.27 11.11 6.22
CA ALA A 14 3.70 10.97 7.56
C ALA A 14 2.41 10.13 7.55
N ILE A 15 1.50 10.41 6.61
CA ILE A 15 0.24 9.65 6.46
C ILE A 15 0.52 8.16 6.17
N PHE A 16 1.48 7.86 5.29
CA PHE A 16 1.87 6.49 4.96
C PHE A 16 2.34 5.71 6.20
N PHE A 17 3.25 6.28 6.99
CA PHE A 17 3.77 5.61 8.19
C PHE A 17 2.72 5.46 9.29
N VAL A 18 1.82 6.43 9.45
CA VAL A 18 0.68 6.31 10.38
C VAL A 18 -0.25 5.17 9.94
N ALA A 19 -0.59 5.09 8.65
CA ALA A 19 -1.41 4.00 8.12
C ALA A 19 -0.75 2.62 8.33
N LEU A 20 0.56 2.52 8.12
CA LEU A 20 1.34 1.30 8.35
C LEU A 20 1.30 0.91 9.84
N ALA A 21 1.52 1.86 10.74
CA ALA A 21 1.47 1.64 12.19
C ALA A 21 0.07 1.19 12.65
N CYS A 22 -0.99 1.83 12.16
CA CYS A 22 -2.37 1.41 12.42
C CYS A 22 -2.62 -0.03 11.94
N THR A 23 -2.17 -0.36 10.73
CA THR A 23 -2.34 -1.70 10.16
C THR A 23 -1.65 -2.77 11.02
N LEU A 24 -0.40 -2.53 11.43
CA LEU A 24 0.35 -3.42 12.32
C LEU A 24 -0.32 -3.57 13.68
N ALA A 25 -0.80 -2.47 14.27
CA ALA A 25 -1.52 -2.49 15.54
C ALA A 25 -2.82 -3.31 15.44
N THR A 26 -3.60 -3.11 14.39
CA THR A 26 -4.83 -3.89 14.15
C THR A 26 -4.54 -5.37 13.98
N MET A 27 -3.51 -5.74 13.22
CA MET A 27 -3.14 -7.15 13.03
C MET A 27 -2.63 -7.79 14.33
N THR A 28 -1.83 -7.07 15.11
CA THR A 28 -1.34 -7.54 16.41
C THR A 28 -2.50 -7.77 17.37
N TRP A 29 -3.47 -6.84 17.40
CA TRP A 29 -4.67 -6.99 18.20
C TRP A 29 -5.52 -8.19 17.75
N LEU A 30 -5.73 -8.35 16.45
CA LEU A 30 -6.47 -9.48 15.88
C LEU A 30 -5.81 -10.83 16.20
N ALA A 31 -4.48 -10.91 16.12
CA ALA A 31 -3.73 -12.12 16.47
C ALA A 31 -3.84 -12.46 17.97
N SER A 32 -3.89 -11.44 18.83
CA SER A 32 -4.08 -11.61 20.27
C SER A 32 -5.50 -12.10 20.63
N VAL A 33 -6.52 -11.60 19.93
CA VAL A 33 -7.94 -11.93 20.22
C VAL A 33 -8.40 -13.21 19.53
N TYR A 34 -7.96 -13.48 18.31
CA TYR A 34 -8.41 -14.61 17.50
C TYR A 34 -7.23 -15.52 17.17
N PRO A 35 -7.12 -16.72 17.79
CA PRO A 35 -6.08 -17.69 17.49
C PRO A 35 -6.02 -17.96 15.98
N GLU A 36 -4.82 -17.85 15.42
CA GLU A 36 -4.61 -17.95 13.98
C GLU A 36 -4.80 -19.40 13.53
N ALA A 37 -5.90 -19.67 12.83
CA ALA A 37 -6.04 -20.90 12.08
C ALA A 37 -5.24 -20.76 10.78
N GLU A 38 -4.18 -21.56 10.63
CA GLU A 38 -3.48 -21.72 9.37
C GLU A 38 -4.48 -22.19 8.31
N ARG A 39 -4.57 -21.44 7.21
CA ARG A 39 -5.37 -21.83 6.05
C ARG A 39 -4.44 -22.02 4.88
N VAL A 40 -4.59 -23.17 4.23
CA VAL A 40 -3.90 -23.46 2.97
C VAL A 40 -4.67 -22.74 1.86
N GLY A 41 -4.15 -21.58 1.46
CA GLY A 41 -4.69 -20.80 0.35
C GLY A 41 -4.25 -21.35 -1.01
N VAL A 42 -4.51 -20.59 -2.07
CA VAL A 42 -4.19 -20.95 -3.47
C VAL A 42 -2.69 -21.22 -3.68
N LEU A 43 -1.80 -20.62 -2.89
CA LEU A 43 -0.36 -20.83 -2.98
C LEU A 43 0.12 -22.18 -2.40
N SER A 44 -0.79 -23.00 -1.84
CA SER A 44 -0.48 -24.28 -1.17
C SER A 44 0.54 -24.20 -0.03
N ILE A 45 0.83 -23.00 0.45
CA ILE A 45 1.65 -22.73 1.64
C ILE A 45 0.67 -22.44 2.79
N PRO A 46 0.88 -22.99 3.99
CA PRO A 46 0.13 -22.55 5.17
C PRO A 46 0.44 -21.08 5.43
N THR A 47 -0.57 -20.21 5.33
CA THR A 47 -0.40 -18.76 5.56
C THR A 47 -1.28 -18.29 6.71
N THR A 48 -0.69 -17.50 7.60
CA THR A 48 -1.39 -16.79 8.67
C THR A 48 -2.08 -15.53 8.12
N ARG A 49 -2.88 -14.85 8.96
CA ARG A 49 -3.51 -13.57 8.58
C ARG A 49 -2.46 -12.48 8.34
N GLY A 50 -1.39 -12.49 9.14
CA GLY A 50 -0.25 -11.59 8.97
C GLY A 50 0.49 -11.81 7.65
N ASP A 51 0.74 -13.07 7.28
CA ASP A 51 1.44 -13.41 6.03
C ASP A 51 0.70 -12.89 4.80
N ARG A 52 -0.64 -13.02 4.80
CA ARG A 52 -1.50 -12.52 3.71
C ARG A 52 -1.43 -11.00 3.54
N LEU A 53 -1.40 -10.27 4.65
CA LEU A 53 -1.21 -8.81 4.61
C LEU A 53 0.19 -8.46 4.09
N PHE A 54 1.22 -9.15 4.57
CA PHE A 54 2.59 -8.86 4.16
C PHE A 54 2.79 -9.10 2.66
N ILE A 55 2.29 -10.23 2.14
CA ILE A 55 2.34 -10.56 0.71
C ILE A 55 1.59 -9.52 -0.12
N SER A 56 0.43 -9.05 0.34
CA SER A 56 -0.35 -8.04 -0.40
C SER A 56 0.34 -6.67 -0.43
N LEU A 57 1.00 -6.27 0.67
CA LEU A 57 1.82 -5.06 0.73
C LEU A 57 3.05 -5.15 -0.18
N ILE A 58 3.76 -6.28 -0.20
CA ILE A 58 4.88 -6.51 -1.12
C ILE A 58 4.40 -6.39 -2.56
N LEU A 59 3.30 -7.06 -2.91
CA LEU A 59 2.80 -7.02 -4.28
C LEU A 59 2.38 -5.60 -4.68
N ALA A 60 1.72 -4.85 -3.79
CA ALA A 60 1.37 -3.47 -4.04
C ALA A 60 2.61 -2.61 -4.32
N ALA A 61 3.70 -2.80 -3.55
CA ALA A 61 4.96 -2.11 -3.77
C ALA A 61 5.60 -2.50 -5.12
N VAL A 62 5.63 -3.79 -5.46
CA VAL A 62 6.16 -4.28 -6.74
C VAL A 62 5.37 -3.71 -7.92
N ILE A 63 4.03 -3.68 -7.84
CA ILE A 63 3.18 -3.07 -8.88
C ILE A 63 3.55 -1.61 -9.10
N HIS A 64 3.76 -0.84 -8.02
CA HIS A 64 4.18 0.56 -8.14
C HIS A 64 5.57 0.71 -8.77
N LEU A 65 6.54 -0.12 -8.37
CA LEU A 65 7.88 -0.08 -8.95
C LEU A 65 7.86 -0.44 -10.45
N VAL A 66 7.11 -1.48 -10.83
CA VAL A 66 6.93 -1.88 -12.23
C VAL A 66 6.22 -0.79 -13.03
N TRP A 67 5.19 -0.16 -12.47
CA TRP A 67 4.49 0.94 -13.11
C TRP A 67 5.41 2.13 -13.37
N ILE A 68 6.20 2.54 -12.37
CA ILE A 68 7.18 3.62 -12.51
C ILE A 68 8.23 3.27 -13.58
N GLY A 69 8.72 2.03 -13.58
CA GLY A 69 9.75 1.58 -14.52
C GLY A 69 9.28 1.44 -15.98
N LEU A 70 8.01 1.09 -16.21
CA LEU A 70 7.47 0.82 -17.56
C LEU A 70 6.56 1.93 -18.11
N VAL A 71 5.71 2.52 -17.27
CA VAL A 71 4.71 3.53 -17.65
C VAL A 71 5.20 4.94 -17.33
N GLY A 72 5.93 5.10 -16.21
CA GLY A 72 6.39 6.39 -15.71
C GLY A 72 5.34 7.13 -14.89
N THR A 73 5.66 8.38 -14.53
CA THR A 73 4.88 9.20 -13.57
C THR A 73 4.15 10.37 -14.24
N ASN A 74 4.06 10.38 -15.57
CA ASN A 74 3.50 11.50 -16.32
C ASN A 74 2.04 11.77 -15.92
N PRO A 75 1.63 13.06 -15.87
CA PRO A 75 0.25 13.42 -15.61
C PRO A 75 -0.67 12.99 -16.77
N ILE A 76 -1.82 12.44 -16.41
CA ILE A 76 -2.87 11.97 -17.32
C ILE A 76 -3.88 13.08 -17.64
N ALA A 77 -4.15 13.96 -16.68
CA ALA A 77 -5.08 15.07 -16.85
C ALA A 77 -4.65 16.27 -15.99
N SER A 78 -4.77 17.47 -16.52
CA SER A 78 -4.66 18.72 -15.77
C SER A 78 -6.06 19.27 -15.52
N LEU A 79 -6.44 19.41 -14.25
CA LEU A 79 -7.67 20.10 -13.89
C LEU A 79 -7.39 21.62 -13.82
N PRO A 80 -8.17 22.47 -14.51
CA PRO A 80 -8.01 23.93 -14.46
C PRO A 80 -8.61 24.49 -13.16
N ILE A 81 -8.05 24.09 -12.02
CA ILE A 81 -8.45 24.51 -10.67
C ILE A 81 -7.19 25.00 -9.96
N GLY A 82 -7.14 26.28 -9.62
CA GLY A 82 -5.94 26.97 -9.12
C GLY A 82 -5.08 27.58 -10.23
N GLU A 83 -4.25 28.58 -9.91
CA GLU A 83 -3.41 29.31 -10.88
C GLU A 83 -2.41 28.40 -11.62
N GLU A 84 -2.04 27.25 -11.04
CA GLU A 84 -1.09 26.30 -11.63
C GLU A 84 -1.75 25.03 -12.22
N GLY A 85 -3.05 24.82 -12.01
CA GLY A 85 -3.76 23.61 -12.45
C GLY A 85 -3.30 22.33 -11.72
N ILE A 86 -4.24 21.52 -11.22
CA ILE A 86 -3.89 20.27 -10.52
C ILE A 86 -3.57 19.20 -11.55
N GLU A 87 -2.32 18.74 -11.55
CA GLU A 87 -1.87 17.61 -12.38
C GLU A 87 -2.22 16.26 -11.73
N ILE A 88 -3.02 15.46 -12.42
CA ILE A 88 -3.38 14.10 -12.01
C ILE A 88 -2.34 13.14 -12.56
N SER A 89 -1.41 12.70 -11.71
CA SER A 89 -0.38 11.71 -12.08
C SER A 89 -0.96 10.34 -12.46
N SER A 90 -0.29 9.63 -13.38
CA SER A 90 -0.62 8.23 -13.72
C SER A 90 -0.56 7.25 -12.54
N LEU A 91 0.11 7.65 -11.46
CA LEU A 91 0.25 6.91 -10.21
C LEU A 91 -1.08 6.65 -9.49
N TRP A 92 -2.14 7.42 -9.77
CA TRP A 92 -3.48 7.13 -9.26
C TRP A 92 -4.04 5.82 -9.83
N LEU A 93 -3.73 5.50 -11.08
CA LEU A 93 -4.09 4.20 -11.67
C LEU A 93 -3.29 3.06 -11.04
N ALA A 94 -1.99 3.27 -10.81
CA ALA A 94 -1.14 2.30 -10.12
C ALA A 94 -1.65 2.00 -8.71
N SER A 95 -2.05 3.04 -7.97
CA SER A 95 -2.69 2.92 -6.65
C SER A 95 -3.97 2.08 -6.72
N GLY A 96 -4.86 2.38 -7.68
CA GLY A 96 -6.10 1.62 -7.88
C GLY A 96 -5.86 0.14 -8.20
N ILE A 97 -4.94 -0.16 -9.12
CA ILE A 97 -4.58 -1.53 -9.51
C ILE A 97 -3.96 -2.28 -8.32
N SER A 98 -3.06 -1.63 -7.59
CA SER A 98 -2.39 -2.22 -6.44
C SER A 98 -3.39 -2.57 -5.32
N LEU A 99 -4.35 -1.69 -5.03
CA LEU A 99 -5.38 -1.92 -4.01
C LEU A 99 -6.33 -3.04 -4.42
N ALA A 100 -6.78 -3.04 -5.68
CA ALA A 100 -7.62 -4.12 -6.21
C ALA A 100 -6.90 -5.48 -6.11
N THR A 101 -5.64 -5.53 -6.51
CA THR A 101 -4.84 -6.76 -6.47
C THR A 101 -4.56 -7.21 -5.04
N ALA A 102 -4.23 -6.27 -4.14
CA ALA A 102 -4.01 -6.55 -2.72
C ALA A 102 -5.27 -7.13 -2.06
N VAL A 103 -6.45 -6.57 -2.33
CA VAL A 103 -7.73 -7.08 -1.81
C VAL A 103 -8.07 -8.45 -2.36
N LEU A 104 -7.83 -8.69 -3.66
CA LEU A 104 -8.05 -9.99 -4.28
C LEU A 104 -7.17 -11.06 -3.62
N ILE A 105 -5.87 -10.80 -3.47
CA ILE A 105 -4.95 -11.76 -2.83
C ILE A 105 -5.31 -11.99 -1.38
N PHE A 106 -5.62 -10.93 -0.63
CA PHE A 106 -6.02 -11.04 0.77
C PHE A 106 -7.29 -11.89 0.95
N ARG A 107 -8.15 -11.98 -0.07
CA ARG A 107 -9.34 -12.84 -0.08
C ARG A 107 -9.09 -14.26 -0.57
N THR A 108 -8.14 -14.48 -1.47
CA THR A 108 -7.92 -15.78 -2.13
C THR A 108 -6.87 -16.64 -1.46
N VAL A 109 -5.95 -16.04 -0.71
CA VAL A 109 -4.93 -16.72 0.10
C VAL A 109 -5.49 -16.91 1.52
#